data_AF-A0A2H0H6K7-F1
#
_entry.id   AF-A0A2H0H6K7-F1
#
_cell.length_a   1.000
_cell.length_b   1.000
_cell.length_c   1.000
_cell.angle_alpha   90.00
_cell.angle_beta   90.00
_cell.angle_gamma   90.00
#
_symmetry.space_group_name_H-M   'P 1'
#
loop_
_entity.id
_entity.type
_entity.pdbx_description
1 polymer ?
#
loop_
_entity_poly.entity_id
_entity_poly.type
_entity_poly.pdbx_seq_one_letter_code
_entity_poly.pdbx_strand_id
1 'polypeptide(L)'
;MSKASSLPYKLRPNKAVDRELFLSILGRLAPILNIESYQYLGLGGPYLEDFRLIHARLGIDDMVCVDMDKNVHLRQYFNRPVECIECVYDTLENYIDITEFKKQIVIWFDYTDPGSITEQIERFTRTISEVPINSILRITLNANPSSLGKPDNEEISVELGDMNSQNGNKKNIQEWRLEQFKKRLGNLFPSGMKPNEMTFKNFGRSVLKSLSLAVDKEILSCPDRNVIWLLATHYADGQPMVTATLIICAKNDESLQKYIDDWIYKSSPNDPLLLDLPALSTLERLIMESKNDAKELLGFELPLTDMGVDPFESFKKYYRVFPHFSRVEL
;
A
#
# COMPACT_ATOMS: atom_id res chain seq x y z
N MET A 1 7.26 -9.28 -17.56
CA MET A 1 7.70 -9.27 -16.15
C MET A 1 7.97 -7.83 -15.75
N SER A 2 7.20 -7.28 -14.80
CA SER A 2 7.39 -5.90 -14.34
C SER A 2 8.66 -5.81 -13.48
N LYS A 3 9.46 -4.76 -13.67
CA LYS A 3 10.70 -4.49 -12.91
C LYS A 3 10.49 -4.43 -11.39
N ALA A 4 9.27 -4.23 -10.89
CA ALA A 4 8.97 -4.27 -9.46
C ALA A 4 9.23 -5.64 -8.80
N SER A 5 9.24 -6.74 -9.58
CA SER A 5 9.63 -8.06 -9.09
C SER A 5 11.15 -8.26 -8.95
N SER A 6 11.97 -7.31 -9.41
CA SER A 6 13.43 -7.48 -9.53
C SER A 6 14.26 -6.85 -8.42
N LEU A 7 13.71 -5.94 -7.60
CA LEU A 7 14.42 -5.40 -6.46
C LEU A 7 14.18 -6.30 -5.23
N PRO A 8 15.23 -6.90 -4.64
CA PRO A 8 15.11 -7.67 -3.41
C PRO A 8 14.32 -6.92 -2.34
N TYR A 9 13.47 -7.62 -1.59
CA TYR A 9 12.63 -7.07 -0.53
C TYR A 9 13.38 -6.16 0.46
N LYS A 10 14.64 -6.53 0.72
CA LYS A 10 15.58 -5.83 1.61
C LYS A 10 16.19 -4.55 1.02
N LEU A 11 15.82 -4.17 -0.20
CA LEU A 11 16.30 -2.95 -0.86
C LEU A 11 15.15 -1.97 -1.16
N ARG A 12 13.99 -2.18 -0.54
CA ARG A 12 12.77 -1.38 -0.71
C ARG A 12 12.52 -0.55 0.55
N PRO A 13 13.23 0.56 0.76
CA PRO A 13 13.15 1.33 1.99
C PRO A 13 11.75 1.87 2.23
N ASN A 14 11.03 2.29 1.18
CA ASN A 14 9.70 2.84 1.36
C ASN A 14 8.67 1.77 1.72
N LYS A 15 8.69 0.60 1.06
CA LYS A 15 7.87 -0.56 1.48
C LYS A 15 8.21 -1.01 2.91
N ALA A 16 9.46 -0.87 3.35
CA ALA A 16 9.83 -1.18 4.73
C ALA A 16 9.19 -0.20 5.73
N VAL A 17 9.27 1.12 5.50
CA VAL A 17 8.58 2.11 6.34
C VAL A 17 7.08 1.89 6.34
N ASP A 18 6.47 1.64 5.18
CA ASP A 18 5.05 1.34 5.06
C ASP A 18 4.59 0.19 5.97
N ARG A 19 5.36 -0.90 5.98
CA ARG A 19 5.14 -2.06 6.86
C ARG A 19 5.33 -1.71 8.34
N GLU A 20 6.37 -0.95 8.67
CA GLU A 20 6.63 -0.49 10.04
C GLU A 20 5.48 0.37 10.57
N LEU A 21 4.94 1.27 9.74
CA LEU A 21 3.77 2.08 10.09
C LEU A 21 2.52 1.21 10.29
N PHE A 22 2.29 0.21 9.43
CA PHE A 22 1.20 -0.74 9.61
C PHE A 22 1.31 -1.53 10.91
N LEU A 23 2.49 -2.08 11.20
CA LEU A 23 2.74 -2.80 12.46
C LEU A 23 2.64 -1.86 13.68
N SER A 24 3.01 -0.59 13.55
CA SER A 24 2.88 0.40 14.62
C SER A 24 1.42 0.69 14.96
N ILE A 25 0.52 0.82 13.98
CA ILE A 25 -0.90 1.03 14.29
C ILE A 25 -1.56 -0.23 14.85
N LEU A 26 -1.19 -1.42 14.34
CA LEU A 26 -1.64 -2.68 14.94
C LEU A 26 -1.17 -2.80 16.39
N GLY A 27 0.11 -2.53 16.69
CA GLY A 27 0.62 -2.57 18.06
C GLY A 27 -0.07 -1.57 18.99
N ARG A 28 -0.47 -0.40 18.47
CA ARG A 28 -1.24 0.59 19.22
C ARG A 28 -2.67 0.13 19.52
N LEU A 29 -3.30 -0.61 18.60
CA LEU A 29 -4.65 -1.15 18.75
C LEU A 29 -4.69 -2.49 19.51
N ALA A 30 -3.56 -3.20 19.57
CA ALA A 30 -3.44 -4.53 20.16
C ALA A 30 -4.06 -4.68 21.58
N PRO A 31 -3.76 -3.80 22.55
CA PRO A 31 -4.31 -3.95 23.91
C PRO A 31 -5.82 -3.63 24.00
N ILE A 32 -6.37 -2.92 23.01
CA ILE A 32 -7.79 -2.52 23.00
C ILE A 32 -8.64 -3.59 22.33
N LEU A 33 -8.10 -4.19 21.26
CA LEU A 33 -8.79 -5.16 20.42
C LEU A 33 -8.45 -6.61 20.74
N ASN A 34 -7.46 -6.86 21.59
CA ASN A 34 -6.88 -8.18 21.81
C ASN A 34 -6.35 -8.82 20.52
N ILE A 35 -5.51 -8.07 19.78
CA ILE A 35 -5.04 -8.49 18.44
C ILE A 35 -4.27 -9.81 18.48
N GLU A 36 -3.64 -10.17 19.61
CA GLU A 36 -3.00 -11.49 19.77
C GLU A 36 -3.95 -12.65 19.45
N SER A 37 -5.25 -12.49 19.74
CA SER A 37 -6.28 -13.49 19.45
C SER A 37 -6.95 -13.28 18.08
N TYR A 38 -6.33 -12.59 17.13
CA TYR A 38 -6.85 -12.46 15.77
C TYR A 38 -6.36 -13.63 14.91
N GLN A 39 -6.96 -13.77 13.74
CA GLN A 39 -6.34 -14.50 12.62
C GLN A 39 -5.59 -13.50 11.73
N TYR A 40 -4.49 -13.92 11.09
CA TYR A 40 -3.84 -13.14 10.03
C TYR A 40 -3.90 -13.90 8.71
N LEU A 41 -4.38 -13.24 7.65
CA LEU A 41 -4.42 -13.78 6.30
C LEU A 41 -3.68 -12.83 5.35
N GLY A 42 -2.82 -13.36 4.49
CA GLY A 42 -2.16 -12.54 3.48
C GLY A 42 -1.27 -13.29 2.52
N LEU A 43 -0.56 -12.52 1.70
CA LEU A 43 0.44 -12.99 0.75
C LEU A 43 1.83 -12.78 1.37
N GLY A 44 2.58 -13.85 1.61
CA GLY A 44 3.87 -13.77 2.33
C GLY A 44 5.11 -13.80 1.44
N GLY A 45 4.95 -14.02 0.13
CA GLY A 45 6.06 -14.31 -0.79
C GLY A 45 6.90 -15.50 -0.32
N PRO A 46 8.08 -15.75 -0.91
CA PRO A 46 8.85 -16.96 -0.63
C PRO A 46 9.52 -17.00 0.75
N TYR A 47 9.52 -15.89 1.49
CA TYR A 47 10.27 -15.74 2.75
C TYR A 47 9.39 -15.44 3.97
N LEU A 48 8.08 -15.22 3.78
CA LEU A 48 7.13 -15.01 4.88
C LEU A 48 7.53 -13.87 5.85
N GLU A 49 8.17 -12.82 5.33
CA GLU A 49 8.75 -11.76 6.17
C GLU A 49 7.67 -10.97 6.91
N ASP A 50 6.54 -10.71 6.26
CA ASP A 50 5.40 -10.01 6.89
C ASP A 50 4.79 -10.87 8.00
N PHE A 51 4.63 -12.17 7.77
CA PHE A 51 4.15 -13.13 8.77
C PHE A 51 5.09 -13.20 9.99
N ARG A 52 6.40 -13.26 9.75
CA ARG A 52 7.42 -13.23 10.81
C ARG A 52 7.27 -11.98 11.68
N LEU A 53 7.09 -10.81 11.06
CA LEU A 53 6.99 -9.53 11.76
C LEU A 53 5.65 -9.38 12.49
N ILE A 54 4.54 -9.82 11.90
CA ILE A 54 3.21 -9.84 12.52
C ILE A 54 3.25 -10.71 13.78
N HIS A 55 3.74 -11.95 13.68
CA HIS A 55 3.87 -12.85 14.82
C HIS A 55 4.75 -12.25 15.92
N ALA A 56 5.97 -11.83 15.56
CA ALA A 56 6.95 -11.35 16.53
C ALA A 56 6.52 -10.08 17.29
N ARG A 57 5.68 -9.22 16.69
CA ARG A 57 5.25 -7.95 17.31
C ARG A 57 3.87 -8.00 17.95
N LEU A 58 2.98 -8.83 17.45
CA LEU A 58 1.56 -8.84 17.86
C LEU A 58 1.17 -10.12 18.56
N GLY A 59 2.01 -11.16 18.52
CA GLY A 59 1.73 -12.46 19.16
C GLY A 59 0.69 -13.31 18.43
N ILE A 60 0.23 -12.90 17.23
CA ILE A 60 -0.75 -13.67 16.45
C ILE A 60 -0.16 -15.05 16.11
N ASP A 61 -0.85 -16.10 16.51
CA ASP A 61 -0.47 -17.50 16.30
C ASP A 61 -1.43 -18.27 15.38
N ASP A 62 -2.45 -17.62 14.84
CA ASP A 62 -3.36 -18.17 13.83
C ASP A 62 -3.12 -17.42 12.52
N MET A 63 -2.31 -18.00 11.64
CA MET A 63 -1.85 -17.31 10.44
C MET A 63 -1.92 -18.19 9.20
N VAL A 64 -2.50 -17.65 8.12
CA VAL A 64 -2.65 -18.33 6.83
C VAL A 64 -1.97 -17.51 5.73
N CYS A 65 -0.97 -18.10 5.10
CA CYS A 65 -0.32 -17.58 3.91
C CYS A 65 -0.85 -18.30 2.68
N VAL A 66 -1.38 -17.54 1.71
CA VAL A 66 -1.90 -18.08 0.46
C VAL A 66 -0.97 -17.68 -0.69
N ASP A 67 -0.68 -18.61 -1.60
CA ASP A 67 0.07 -18.30 -2.83
C ASP A 67 -0.27 -19.29 -3.95
N MET A 68 -0.46 -18.78 -5.17
CA MET A 68 -0.81 -19.58 -6.34
C MET A 68 0.42 -19.98 -7.18
N ASP A 69 1.61 -19.44 -6.90
CA ASP A 69 2.85 -19.87 -7.54
C ASP A 69 3.45 -21.07 -6.80
N LYS A 70 3.52 -22.20 -7.50
CA LYS A 70 4.00 -23.47 -6.92
C LYS A 70 5.42 -23.36 -6.35
N ASN A 71 6.32 -22.61 -6.99
CA ASN A 71 7.69 -22.47 -6.50
C ASN A 71 7.75 -21.55 -5.29
N VAL A 72 6.94 -20.49 -5.26
CA VAL A 72 6.83 -19.62 -4.09
C VAL A 72 6.28 -20.41 -2.90
N HIS A 73 5.24 -21.19 -3.12
CA HIS A 73 4.63 -22.05 -2.11
C HIS A 73 5.59 -23.09 -1.52
N LEU A 74 6.38 -23.79 -2.36
CA LEU A 74 7.42 -24.71 -1.87
C LEU A 74 8.48 -23.99 -1.04
N ARG A 75 8.83 -22.75 -1.41
CA ARG A 75 9.79 -21.93 -0.65
C ARG A 75 9.21 -21.39 0.64
N GLN A 76 7.91 -21.10 0.70
CA GLN A 76 7.21 -20.71 1.93
C GLN A 76 7.31 -21.83 2.97
N TYR A 77 7.02 -23.07 2.58
CA TYR A 77 7.16 -24.23 3.48
C TYR A 77 8.58 -24.40 4.00
N PHE A 78 9.58 -24.25 3.14
CA PHE A 78 10.99 -24.34 3.55
C PHE A 78 11.42 -23.19 4.47
N ASN A 79 11.02 -21.95 4.16
CA ASN A 79 11.42 -20.74 4.89
C ASN A 79 10.49 -20.40 6.05
N ARG A 80 9.55 -21.27 6.41
CA ARG A 80 8.53 -21.00 7.43
C ARG A 80 9.17 -20.57 8.76
N PRO A 81 9.00 -19.30 9.18
CA PRO A 81 9.73 -18.76 10.32
C PRO A 81 9.20 -19.27 11.66
N VAL A 82 7.90 -19.61 11.73
CA VAL A 82 7.24 -20.17 12.90
C VAL A 82 6.22 -21.23 12.48
N GLU A 83 6.06 -22.26 13.31
CA GLU A 83 5.25 -23.44 12.98
C GLU A 83 3.78 -23.14 12.72
N CYS A 84 3.24 -22.11 13.37
CA CYS A 84 1.82 -21.76 13.31
C CYS A 84 1.38 -21.09 12.00
N ILE A 85 2.28 -20.86 11.05
CA ILE A 85 1.91 -20.39 9.71
C ILE A 85 1.47 -21.58 8.85
N GLU A 86 0.21 -21.58 8.46
CA GLU A 86 -0.32 -22.48 7.44
C GLU A 86 -0.03 -21.89 6.05
N CYS A 87 0.61 -22.67 5.17
CA CYS A 87 0.88 -22.27 3.80
C CYS A 87 -0.08 -23.02 2.86
N VAL A 88 -0.96 -22.29 2.19
CA VAL A 88 -2.01 -22.81 1.32
C VAL A 88 -1.69 -22.51 -0.14
N TYR A 89 -1.74 -23.54 -0.99
CA TYR A 89 -1.53 -23.40 -2.44
C TYR A 89 -2.86 -23.11 -3.14
N ASP A 90 -3.21 -21.83 -3.23
CA ASP A 90 -4.48 -21.36 -3.77
C ASP A 90 -4.39 -19.87 -4.16
N THR A 91 -5.47 -19.31 -4.72
CA THR A 91 -5.61 -17.85 -4.80
C THR A 91 -6.21 -17.30 -3.51
N LEU A 92 -5.85 -16.05 -3.18
CA LEU A 92 -6.42 -15.35 -2.02
C LEU A 92 -7.95 -15.23 -2.16
N GLU A 93 -8.42 -14.99 -3.38
CA GLU A 93 -9.83 -14.89 -3.74
C GLU A 93 -10.56 -16.20 -3.41
N ASN A 94 -10.07 -17.34 -3.89
CA ASN A 94 -10.71 -18.63 -3.66
C ASN A 94 -10.70 -18.98 -2.17
N TYR A 95 -9.58 -18.76 -1.47
CA TYR A 95 -9.50 -19.01 -0.04
C TYR A 95 -10.55 -18.21 0.75
N ILE A 96 -10.69 -16.91 0.47
CA ILE A 96 -11.70 -16.07 1.14
C ILE A 96 -13.12 -16.53 0.78
N ASP A 97 -13.39 -16.96 -0.45
CA ASP A 97 -14.75 -17.38 -0.88
C ASP A 97 -15.22 -18.68 -0.23
N ILE A 98 -14.30 -19.60 0.08
CA ILE A 98 -14.63 -20.88 0.72
C ILE A 98 -14.52 -20.84 2.25
N THR A 99 -14.00 -19.76 2.83
CA THR A 99 -13.73 -19.65 4.26
C THR A 99 -14.82 -18.84 4.96
N GLU A 100 -15.40 -19.41 6.01
CA GLU A 100 -16.31 -18.70 6.90
C GLU A 100 -15.52 -18.06 8.05
N PHE A 101 -15.40 -16.72 8.05
CA PHE A 101 -14.65 -15.99 9.08
C PHE A 101 -15.47 -15.82 10.38
N LYS A 102 -15.18 -16.63 11.39
CA LYS A 102 -15.84 -16.59 12.72
C LYS A 102 -15.09 -15.77 13.77
N LYS A 103 -13.83 -15.46 13.49
CA LYS A 103 -12.87 -14.80 14.39
C LYS A 103 -12.44 -13.47 13.77
N GLN A 104 -12.16 -12.46 14.58
CA GLN A 104 -11.58 -11.21 14.08
C GLN A 104 -10.30 -11.50 13.31
N ILE A 105 -10.13 -10.83 12.17
CA ILE A 105 -9.06 -11.12 11.23
C ILE A 105 -8.36 -9.84 10.78
N VAL A 106 -7.05 -9.94 10.60
CA VAL A 106 -6.26 -8.97 9.83
C VAL A 106 -6.00 -9.58 8.45
N ILE A 107 -6.53 -8.97 7.39
CA ILE A 107 -6.28 -9.42 6.01
C ILE A 107 -5.42 -8.40 5.28
N TRP A 108 -4.31 -8.84 4.70
CA TRP A 108 -3.48 -8.02 3.81
C TRP A 108 -3.54 -8.51 2.36
N PHE A 109 -4.30 -7.78 1.55
CA PHE A 109 -4.37 -7.88 0.10
C PHE A 109 -3.14 -7.21 -0.55
N ASP A 110 -1.97 -7.84 -0.54
CA ASP A 110 -0.73 -7.29 -1.16
C ASP A 110 -0.72 -7.47 -2.69
N TYR A 111 -1.68 -6.82 -3.39
CA TYR A 111 -1.79 -6.94 -4.84
C TYR A 111 -0.64 -6.21 -5.55
N THR A 112 0.11 -6.97 -6.34
CA THR A 112 1.20 -6.45 -7.17
C THR A 112 0.83 -6.36 -8.65
N ASP A 113 -0.19 -7.10 -9.08
CA ASP A 113 -0.61 -7.15 -10.48
C ASP A 113 -1.23 -5.82 -10.93
N PRO A 114 -0.66 -5.16 -11.96
CA PRO A 114 -1.21 -3.94 -12.53
C PRO A 114 -2.45 -4.16 -13.41
N GLY A 115 -2.89 -5.40 -13.72
CA GLY A 115 -3.93 -5.75 -14.70
C GLY A 115 -5.36 -5.85 -14.14
N SER A 116 -5.52 -6.09 -12.84
CA SER A 116 -6.83 -6.33 -12.21
C SER A 116 -7.29 -5.31 -11.15
N ILE A 117 -6.89 -4.02 -11.23
CA ILE A 117 -7.22 -3.00 -10.21
C ILE A 117 -8.70 -2.92 -9.80
N THR A 118 -9.63 -3.05 -10.75
CA THR A 118 -11.07 -2.99 -10.46
C THR A 118 -11.51 -4.21 -9.64
N GLU A 119 -11.15 -5.41 -10.08
CA GLU A 119 -11.44 -6.67 -9.40
C GLU A 119 -10.80 -6.70 -7.99
N GLN A 120 -9.58 -6.17 -7.85
CA GLN A 120 -8.86 -6.06 -6.58
C GLN A 120 -9.58 -5.12 -5.60
N ILE A 121 -10.06 -3.96 -6.07
CA ILE A 121 -10.85 -3.03 -5.27
C ILE A 121 -12.18 -3.67 -4.88
N GLU A 122 -12.89 -4.28 -5.83
CA GLU A 122 -14.20 -4.92 -5.59
C GLU A 122 -14.09 -6.08 -4.60
N ARG A 123 -13.03 -6.90 -4.69
CA ARG A 123 -12.78 -7.97 -3.73
C ARG A 123 -12.56 -7.39 -2.33
N PHE A 124 -11.66 -6.42 -2.21
CA PHE A 124 -11.38 -5.78 -0.92
C PHE A 124 -12.63 -5.15 -0.29
N THR A 125 -13.46 -4.46 -1.08
CA THR A 125 -14.69 -3.86 -0.56
C THR A 125 -15.69 -4.92 -0.15
N ARG A 126 -15.93 -5.94 -0.98
CA ARG A 126 -16.85 -7.03 -0.65
C ARG A 126 -16.48 -7.73 0.68
N THR A 127 -15.19 -7.89 0.96
CA THR A 127 -14.72 -8.49 2.21
C THR A 127 -15.15 -7.70 3.47
N ILE A 128 -15.47 -6.41 3.37
CA ILE A 128 -15.97 -5.60 4.50
C ILE A 128 -17.26 -6.18 5.10
N SER A 129 -18.13 -6.76 4.28
CA SER A 129 -19.38 -7.39 4.74
C SER A 129 -19.20 -8.87 5.14
N GLU A 130 -18.12 -9.51 4.72
CA GLU A 130 -17.87 -10.95 4.92
C GLU A 130 -17.12 -11.27 6.23
N VAL A 131 -16.40 -10.30 6.81
CA VAL A 131 -15.61 -10.51 8.04
C VAL A 131 -16.33 -10.05 9.32
N PRO A 132 -15.95 -10.53 10.50
CA PRO A 132 -16.49 -10.02 11.77
C PRO A 132 -16.16 -8.53 12.00
N ILE A 133 -17.02 -7.85 12.77
CA ILE A 133 -16.72 -6.50 13.30
C ILE A 133 -15.40 -6.55 14.09
N ASN A 134 -14.65 -5.45 14.05
CA ASN A 134 -13.30 -5.25 14.56
C ASN A 134 -12.19 -5.94 13.77
N SER A 135 -12.50 -6.52 12.60
CA SER A 135 -11.50 -6.98 11.64
C SER A 135 -10.81 -5.80 10.95
N ILE A 136 -9.55 -6.01 10.55
CA ILE A 136 -8.70 -5.00 9.94
C ILE A 136 -8.35 -5.45 8.53
N LEU A 137 -8.64 -4.61 7.54
CA LEU A 137 -8.32 -4.91 6.14
C LEU A 137 -7.27 -3.93 5.65
N ARG A 138 -6.24 -4.46 4.99
CA ARG A 138 -5.18 -3.71 4.33
C ARG A 138 -5.08 -4.12 2.88
N ILE A 139 -4.98 -3.16 1.98
CA ILE A 139 -4.74 -3.40 0.56
C ILE A 139 -3.50 -2.66 0.10
N THR A 140 -2.75 -3.28 -0.80
CA THR A 140 -1.70 -2.65 -1.60
C THR A 140 -2.12 -2.73 -3.07
N LEU A 141 -2.02 -1.63 -3.80
CA LEU A 141 -2.40 -1.54 -5.20
C LEU A 141 -1.26 -0.95 -6.03
N ASN A 142 -1.21 -1.39 -7.28
CA ASN A 142 -0.34 -0.79 -8.28
C ASN A 142 -0.76 0.65 -8.59
N ALA A 143 0.15 1.61 -8.45
CA ALA A 143 -0.10 3.02 -8.73
C ALA A 143 0.80 3.55 -9.87
N ASN A 144 1.28 2.69 -10.75
CA ASN A 144 2.08 3.12 -11.90
C ASN A 144 1.18 3.52 -13.07
N PRO A 145 1.20 4.77 -13.56
CA PRO A 145 0.34 5.18 -14.68
C PRO A 145 0.67 4.45 -15.99
N SER A 146 1.85 3.82 -16.10
CA SER A 146 2.20 2.98 -17.25
C SER A 146 1.44 1.65 -17.29
N SER A 147 0.80 1.26 -16.18
CA SER A 147 -0.13 0.10 -16.11
C SER A 147 -1.38 0.29 -16.95
N LEU A 148 -1.72 1.53 -17.32
CA LEU A 148 -2.88 1.87 -18.14
C LEU A 148 -2.68 1.53 -19.62
N GLY A 149 -1.49 1.03 -19.97
CA GLY A 149 -1.11 0.65 -21.32
C GLY A 149 -0.24 1.68 -22.00
N LYS A 150 0.00 1.46 -23.28
CA LYS A 150 0.69 2.40 -24.17
C LYS A 150 -0.28 2.78 -25.29
N PRO A 151 -0.38 4.08 -25.62
CA PRO A 151 -1.14 4.52 -26.77
C PRO A 151 -0.49 4.02 -28.07
N ASP A 152 -1.30 3.80 -29.09
CA ASP A 152 -0.78 3.65 -30.44
C ASP A 152 -0.25 5.00 -30.96
N ASN A 153 0.72 4.98 -31.88
CA ASN A 153 1.36 6.20 -32.42
C ASN A 153 0.35 7.17 -33.06
N GLU A 154 -0.83 6.69 -33.45
CA GLU A 154 -1.90 7.48 -34.05
C GLU A 154 -2.80 8.18 -33.02
N GLU A 155 -2.83 7.70 -31.77
CA GLU A 155 -3.74 8.15 -30.71
C GLU A 155 -3.25 9.40 -29.96
N ILE A 156 -1.96 9.74 -30.08
CA ILE A 156 -1.32 10.84 -29.32
C ILE A 156 -0.55 11.80 -30.23
N SER A 157 -0.56 13.08 -29.86
CA SER A 157 0.36 14.09 -30.41
C SER A 157 1.70 13.93 -29.70
N VAL A 158 2.75 13.57 -30.45
CA VAL A 158 4.11 13.57 -29.92
C VAL A 158 4.49 15.04 -29.68
N GLU A 159 4.43 15.51 -28.42
CA GLU A 159 4.97 16.82 -28.08
C GLU A 159 6.50 16.76 -28.08
N LEU A 160 7.09 17.00 -29.25
CA LEU A 160 8.45 17.48 -29.38
C LEU A 160 8.39 18.81 -30.13
N GLY A 161 8.20 19.90 -29.37
CA GLY A 161 8.89 21.16 -29.64
C GLY A 161 8.41 22.06 -30.77
N ASP A 162 7.19 21.95 -31.32
CA ASP A 162 6.68 22.96 -32.24
C ASP A 162 5.26 23.42 -31.92
N MET A 163 5.16 24.68 -31.48
CA MET A 163 3.95 25.47 -31.21
C MET A 163 3.17 25.81 -32.50
N ASN A 164 3.00 24.87 -33.44
CA ASN A 164 2.24 25.09 -34.67
C ASN A 164 1.72 23.77 -35.29
N SER A 165 0.87 23.04 -34.58
CA SER A 165 0.03 22.02 -35.22
C SER A 165 -1.42 22.13 -34.76
N GLN A 166 -2.20 22.86 -35.55
CA GLN A 166 -3.66 22.84 -35.57
C GLN A 166 -4.17 21.48 -36.09
N ASN A 167 -3.96 20.40 -35.34
CA ASN A 167 -4.71 19.16 -35.51
C ASN A 167 -5.49 18.91 -34.22
N GLY A 168 -6.69 19.48 -34.16
CA GLY A 168 -7.53 19.57 -32.96
C GLY A 168 -8.15 18.27 -32.44
N ASN A 169 -7.49 17.12 -32.56
CA ASN A 169 -8.04 15.83 -32.15
C ASN A 169 -7.04 14.83 -31.53
N LYS A 170 -5.78 15.22 -31.30
CA LYS A 170 -4.79 14.33 -30.69
C LYS A 170 -4.64 14.64 -29.19
N LYS A 171 -4.82 13.60 -28.36
CA LYS A 171 -4.74 13.68 -26.89
C LYS A 171 -3.28 13.67 -26.44
N ASN A 172 -2.96 14.33 -25.35
CA ASN A 172 -1.68 14.08 -24.67
C ASN A 172 -1.73 12.75 -23.89
N ILE A 173 -0.57 12.27 -23.44
CA ILE A 173 -0.45 10.98 -22.72
C ILE A 173 -1.28 10.92 -21.45
N GLN A 174 -1.44 12.04 -20.75
CA GLN A 174 -2.22 12.12 -19.53
C GLN A 174 -3.73 12.02 -19.79
N GLU A 175 -4.23 12.65 -20.85
CA GLU A 175 -5.63 12.57 -21.27
C GLU A 175 -5.99 11.16 -21.70
N TRP A 176 -5.14 10.53 -22.52
CA TRP A 176 -5.32 9.14 -22.93
C TRP A 176 -5.35 8.20 -21.72
N ARG A 177 -4.41 8.37 -20.77
CA ARG A 177 -4.38 7.59 -19.51
C ARG A 177 -5.65 7.78 -18.68
N LEU A 178 -6.16 9.00 -18.57
CA LEU A 178 -7.38 9.28 -17.82
C LEU A 178 -8.57 8.51 -18.39
N GLU A 179 -8.67 8.43 -19.72
CA GLU A 179 -9.71 7.66 -20.39
C GLU A 179 -9.56 6.16 -20.19
N GLN A 180 -8.34 5.62 -20.29
CA GLN A 180 -8.10 4.21 -20.00
C GLN A 180 -8.44 3.87 -18.54
N PHE A 181 -8.07 4.75 -17.62
CA PHE A 181 -8.40 4.57 -16.21
C PHE A 181 -9.90 4.60 -15.97
N LYS A 182 -10.62 5.54 -16.61
CA LYS A 182 -12.08 5.61 -16.58
C LYS A 182 -12.73 4.37 -17.16
N LYS A 183 -12.28 3.90 -18.33
CA LYS A 183 -12.77 2.68 -18.96
C LYS A 183 -12.59 1.47 -18.05
N ARG A 184 -11.45 1.39 -17.39
CA ARG A 184 -11.09 0.27 -16.52
C ARG A 184 -11.89 0.23 -15.22
N LEU A 185 -12.08 1.37 -14.57
CA LEU A 185 -12.85 1.45 -13.33
C LEU A 185 -14.36 1.42 -13.53
N GLY A 186 -14.86 1.83 -14.69
CA GLY A 186 -16.30 1.90 -14.97
C GLY A 186 -17.04 2.73 -13.91
N ASN A 187 -17.92 2.06 -13.16
CA ASN A 187 -18.74 2.68 -12.12
C ASN A 187 -17.96 3.12 -10.87
N LEU A 188 -16.72 2.66 -10.69
CA LEU A 188 -15.85 3.05 -9.58
C LEU A 188 -14.99 4.28 -9.88
N PHE A 189 -15.15 4.89 -11.06
CA PHE A 189 -14.39 6.08 -11.43
C PHE A 189 -14.87 7.34 -10.67
N PRO A 190 -14.01 8.04 -9.90
CA PRO A 190 -14.38 9.27 -9.21
C PRO A 190 -14.64 10.44 -10.16
N SER A 191 -15.70 11.20 -9.90
CA SER A 191 -16.01 12.43 -10.64
C SER A 191 -14.94 13.50 -10.45
N GLY A 192 -14.67 14.29 -11.49
CA GLY A 192 -13.80 15.47 -11.42
C GLY A 192 -12.30 15.20 -11.49
N MET A 193 -11.88 13.96 -11.78
CA MET A 193 -10.47 13.61 -11.99
C MET A 193 -9.92 14.26 -13.26
N LYS A 194 -8.68 14.76 -13.18
CA LYS A 194 -8.03 15.55 -14.23
C LYS A 194 -6.85 14.83 -14.87
N PRO A 195 -6.49 15.14 -16.12
CA PRO A 195 -5.33 14.53 -16.79
C PRO A 195 -4.02 14.68 -16.00
N ASN A 196 -3.77 15.85 -15.39
CA ASN A 196 -2.55 16.09 -14.60
C ASN A 196 -2.40 15.20 -13.35
N GLU A 197 -3.43 14.44 -12.98
CA GLU A 197 -3.36 13.41 -11.94
C GLU A 197 -2.78 12.08 -12.48
N MET A 198 -2.75 11.85 -13.80
CA MET A 198 -2.25 10.62 -14.45
C MET A 198 -0.72 10.60 -14.62
N THR A 199 -0.01 11.14 -13.63
CA THR A 199 1.46 11.21 -13.59
C THR A 199 2.03 10.22 -12.58
N PHE A 200 3.32 9.94 -12.67
CA PHE A 200 4.01 9.04 -11.75
C PHE A 200 3.78 9.43 -10.28
N LYS A 201 3.77 10.73 -9.99
CA LYS A 201 3.65 11.29 -8.64
C LYS A 201 2.21 11.38 -8.12
N ASN A 202 1.23 11.50 -9.00
CA ASN A 202 -0.15 11.80 -8.62
C ASN A 202 -1.11 10.62 -8.81
N PHE A 203 -0.79 9.65 -9.68
CA PHE A 203 -1.74 8.60 -10.05
C PHE A 203 -2.15 7.73 -8.86
N GLY A 204 -1.26 7.51 -7.89
CA GLY A 204 -1.63 6.82 -6.65
C GLY A 204 -2.77 7.49 -5.88
N ARG A 205 -2.84 8.83 -5.86
CA ARG A 205 -3.97 9.55 -5.23
C ARG A 205 -5.27 9.29 -5.98
N SER A 206 -5.22 9.19 -7.30
CA SER A 206 -6.37 8.81 -8.12
C SER A 206 -6.86 7.40 -7.81
N VAL A 207 -5.94 6.43 -7.66
CA VAL A 207 -6.26 5.06 -7.24
C VAL A 207 -6.92 5.02 -5.87
N LEU A 208 -6.35 5.75 -4.89
CA LEU A 208 -6.89 5.83 -3.53
C LEU A 208 -8.27 6.49 -3.47
N LYS A 209 -8.53 7.53 -4.28
CA LYS A 209 -9.88 8.11 -4.42
C LYS A 209 -10.89 7.08 -4.93
N SER A 210 -10.51 6.27 -5.92
CA SER A 210 -11.37 5.21 -6.45
C SER A 210 -11.66 4.13 -5.40
N LEU A 211 -10.64 3.75 -4.62
CA LEU A 211 -10.80 2.83 -3.50
C LEU A 211 -11.75 3.40 -2.44
N SER A 212 -11.57 4.67 -2.02
CA SER A 212 -12.45 5.31 -1.05
C SER A 212 -13.89 5.34 -1.52
N LEU A 213 -14.13 5.70 -2.78
CA LEU A 213 -15.46 5.72 -3.37
C LEU A 213 -16.10 4.32 -3.37
N ALA A 214 -15.33 3.28 -3.64
CA ALA A 214 -15.82 1.90 -3.63
C ALA A 214 -16.20 1.46 -2.20
N VAL A 215 -15.36 1.78 -1.21
CA VAL A 215 -15.65 1.52 0.21
C VAL A 215 -16.90 2.28 0.68
N ASP A 216 -17.02 3.55 0.32
CA ASP A 216 -18.17 4.37 0.68
C ASP A 216 -19.47 3.77 0.11
N LYS A 217 -19.43 3.27 -1.12
CA LYS A 217 -20.57 2.57 -1.75
C LYS A 217 -20.92 1.27 -1.04
N GLU A 218 -19.93 0.44 -0.69
CA GLU A 218 -20.14 -0.83 0.01
C GLU A 218 -20.78 -0.60 1.39
N ILE A 219 -20.34 0.42 2.12
CA ILE A 219 -20.86 0.72 3.46
C ILE A 219 -22.33 1.14 3.43
N LEU A 220 -22.81 1.77 2.35
CA LEU A 220 -24.24 2.06 2.18
C LEU A 220 -25.10 0.78 2.16
N SER A 221 -24.52 -0.36 1.77
CA SER A 221 -25.18 -1.67 1.77
C SER A 221 -25.03 -2.43 3.09
N CYS A 222 -24.24 -1.91 4.05
CA CYS A 222 -23.95 -2.54 5.35
C CYS A 222 -24.47 -1.69 6.52
N PRO A 223 -25.78 -1.74 6.84
CA PRO A 223 -26.42 -0.77 7.75
C PRO A 223 -25.98 -0.87 9.22
N ASP A 224 -25.34 -1.97 9.61
CA ASP A 224 -24.83 -2.27 10.95
C ASP A 224 -23.33 -1.90 11.12
N ARG A 225 -22.66 -1.55 10.03
CA ARG A 225 -21.21 -1.35 9.98
C ARG A 225 -20.83 0.09 9.65
N ASN A 226 -19.63 0.45 10.08
CA ASN A 226 -18.90 1.64 9.63
C ASN A 226 -17.42 1.26 9.46
N VAL A 227 -16.64 2.11 8.81
CA VAL A 227 -15.19 1.92 8.66
C VAL A 227 -14.42 3.12 9.16
N ILE A 228 -13.26 2.86 9.76
CA ILE A 228 -12.31 3.89 10.14
C ILE A 228 -11.02 3.64 9.37
N TRP A 229 -10.61 4.60 8.54
CA TRP A 229 -9.31 4.58 7.88
C TRP A 229 -8.21 4.80 8.93
N LEU A 230 -7.26 3.87 8.97
CA LEU A 230 -6.14 3.85 9.92
C LEU A 230 -4.88 4.48 9.31
N LEU A 231 -4.57 4.10 8.08
CA LEU A 231 -3.33 4.43 7.39
C LEU A 231 -3.55 4.35 5.89
N ALA A 232 -3.10 5.35 5.14
CA ALA A 232 -2.96 5.26 3.70
C ALA A 232 -1.59 5.80 3.30
N THR A 233 -0.89 5.09 2.42
CA THR A 233 0.46 5.47 1.98
C THR A 233 0.55 5.51 0.47
N HIS A 234 1.42 6.37 -0.03
CA HIS A 234 1.83 6.42 -1.43
C HIS A 234 3.35 6.43 -1.45
N TYR A 235 3.95 5.49 -2.17
CA TYR A 235 5.40 5.36 -2.19
C TYR A 235 5.90 4.81 -3.51
N ALA A 236 7.21 4.96 -3.76
CA ALA A 236 7.87 4.35 -4.90
C ALA A 236 9.18 3.70 -4.48
N ASP A 237 9.37 2.44 -4.86
CA ASP A 237 10.69 1.78 -4.87
C ASP A 237 10.97 1.37 -6.33
N GLY A 238 11.08 2.36 -7.21
CA GLY A 238 11.12 2.19 -8.68
C GLY A 238 9.75 2.03 -9.36
N GLN A 239 8.72 1.61 -8.64
CA GLN A 239 7.33 1.59 -9.10
C GLN A 239 6.42 2.22 -8.05
N PRO A 240 5.54 3.19 -8.41
CA PRO A 240 4.60 3.75 -7.45
C PRO A 240 3.57 2.71 -7.05
N MET A 241 3.34 2.63 -5.75
CA MET A 241 2.37 1.76 -5.09
C MET A 241 1.60 2.59 -4.07
N VAL A 242 0.36 2.21 -3.83
CA VAL A 242 -0.42 2.77 -2.71
C VAL A 242 -0.86 1.68 -1.76
N THR A 243 -1.00 2.03 -0.48
CA THR A 243 -1.66 1.18 0.49
C THR A 243 -2.77 1.93 1.19
N ALA A 244 -3.77 1.18 1.66
CA ALA A 244 -4.78 1.69 2.55
C ALA A 244 -5.15 0.61 3.57
N THR A 245 -5.40 1.03 4.81
CA THR A 245 -5.80 0.16 5.92
C THR A 245 -7.02 0.75 6.59
N LEU A 246 -8.04 -0.07 6.79
CA LEU A 246 -9.23 0.27 7.55
C LEU A 246 -9.51 -0.77 8.62
N ILE A 247 -10.27 -0.37 9.64
CA ILE A 247 -10.93 -1.27 10.57
C ILE A 247 -12.43 -1.17 10.37
N ILE A 248 -13.12 -2.31 10.42
CA ILE A 248 -14.59 -2.37 10.41
C ILE A 248 -15.08 -2.25 11.85
N CYS A 249 -15.98 -1.30 12.09
CA CYS A 249 -16.59 -1.06 13.39
C CYS A 249 -18.12 -1.26 13.31
N ALA A 250 -18.77 -1.43 14.46
CA ALA A 250 -20.21 -1.26 14.53
C ALA A 250 -20.57 0.21 14.21
N LYS A 251 -21.71 0.43 13.56
CA LYS A 251 -22.07 1.75 12.99
C LYS A 251 -21.97 2.95 13.94
N ASN A 252 -22.29 2.75 15.22
CA ASN A 252 -22.29 3.80 16.24
C ASN A 252 -21.14 3.65 17.25
N ASP A 253 -20.14 2.83 16.94
CA ASP A 253 -18.99 2.62 17.83
C ASP A 253 -17.84 3.56 17.45
N GLU A 254 -17.68 4.62 18.24
CA GLU A 254 -16.59 5.59 18.14
C GLU A 254 -15.47 5.31 19.14
N SER A 255 -15.52 4.20 19.88
CA SER A 255 -14.59 3.91 20.99
C SER A 255 -13.13 3.85 20.55
N LEU A 256 -12.89 3.45 19.29
CA LEU A 256 -11.57 3.35 18.69
C LEU A 256 -11.00 4.69 18.21
N GLN A 257 -11.87 5.66 17.94
CA GLN A 257 -11.50 6.93 17.30
C GLN A 257 -10.45 7.69 18.11
N LYS A 258 -10.63 7.78 19.44
CA LYS A 258 -9.69 8.43 20.37
C LYS A 258 -8.28 7.80 20.37
N TYR A 259 -8.16 6.51 20.08
CA TYR A 259 -6.86 5.85 20.02
C TYR A 259 -6.17 6.12 18.68
N ILE A 260 -6.93 6.38 17.61
CA ILE A 260 -6.41 6.56 16.26
C ILE A 260 -6.06 8.04 16.00
N ASP A 261 -6.87 8.98 16.52
CA ASP A 261 -6.75 10.41 16.22
C ASP A 261 -5.40 11.03 16.63
N ASP A 262 -4.87 10.63 17.78
CA ASP A 262 -3.58 11.15 18.28
C ASP A 262 -2.35 10.48 17.64
N TRP A 263 -2.55 9.50 16.75
CA TRP A 263 -1.43 8.83 16.10
C TRP A 263 -0.89 9.70 14.95
N ILE A 264 0.36 10.13 15.07
CA ILE A 264 1.03 11.08 14.14
C ILE A 264 1.08 10.62 12.67
N TYR A 265 0.87 9.32 12.42
CA TYR A 265 0.87 8.72 11.09
C TYR A 265 -0.52 8.34 10.59
N LYS A 266 -1.58 8.72 11.32
CA LYS A 266 -2.95 8.59 10.85
C LYS A 266 -3.09 9.28 9.49
N SER A 267 -3.69 8.58 8.55
CA SER A 267 -3.94 9.07 7.19
C SER A 267 -5.11 8.34 6.58
N SER A 268 -5.63 8.90 5.50
CA SER A 268 -6.78 8.33 4.77
C SER A 268 -6.49 8.34 3.27
N PRO A 269 -7.25 7.59 2.46
CA PRO A 269 -7.11 7.64 1.01
C PRO A 269 -7.17 9.06 0.40
N ASN A 270 -7.84 10.00 1.06
CA ASN A 270 -7.92 11.41 0.63
C ASN A 270 -6.64 12.21 0.90
N ASP A 271 -5.89 11.85 1.94
CA ASP A 271 -4.61 12.47 2.31
C ASP A 271 -3.60 11.39 2.74
N PRO A 272 -3.04 10.63 1.77
CA PRO A 272 -2.10 9.56 2.06
C PRO A 272 -0.73 10.11 2.46
N LEU A 273 -0.06 9.41 3.37
CA LEU A 273 1.34 9.64 3.67
C LEU A 273 2.21 9.33 2.45
N LEU A 274 2.94 10.33 1.98
CA LEU A 274 3.97 10.12 0.97
C LEU A 274 5.22 9.55 1.66
N LEU A 275 5.60 8.33 1.31
CA LEU A 275 6.84 7.69 1.76
C LEU A 275 7.84 7.76 0.62
N ASP A 276 8.81 8.64 0.78
CA ASP A 276 9.78 9.00 -0.25
C ASP A 276 11.13 9.22 0.41
N LEU A 277 11.67 8.14 0.98
CA LEU A 277 12.88 8.15 1.78
C LEU A 277 14.11 8.46 0.90
N PRO A 278 15.00 9.35 1.37
CA PRO A 278 16.26 9.57 0.68
C PRO A 278 17.21 8.38 0.82
N ALA A 279 18.05 8.18 -0.20
CA ALA A 279 19.19 7.29 -0.09
C ALA A 279 20.26 7.98 0.77
N LEU A 280 20.54 7.42 1.93
CA LEU A 280 21.50 7.95 2.90
C LEU A 280 22.55 6.89 3.23
N SER A 281 23.80 7.32 3.30
CA SER A 281 24.87 6.59 3.99
C SER A 281 24.62 6.57 5.50
N THR A 282 25.32 5.67 6.19
CA THR A 282 25.24 5.57 7.66
C THR A 282 25.63 6.89 8.34
N LEU A 283 26.65 7.59 7.84
CA LEU A 283 27.11 8.83 8.44
C LEU A 283 26.13 9.99 8.21
N GLU A 284 25.58 10.12 7.00
CA GLU A 284 24.56 11.12 6.70
C GLU A 284 23.34 10.93 7.59
N ARG A 285 22.87 9.69 7.74
CA ARG A 285 21.77 9.35 8.65
C ARG A 285 22.08 9.75 10.09
N LEU A 286 23.25 9.40 10.62
CA LEU A 286 23.62 9.75 12.00
C LEU A 286 23.68 11.26 12.24
N ILE A 287 24.15 12.03 11.25
CA ILE A 287 24.13 13.50 11.32
C ILE A 287 22.68 14.00 11.34
N MET A 288 21.82 13.50 10.45
CA MET A 288 20.41 13.89 10.38
C MET A 288 19.61 13.51 11.64
N GLU A 289 19.97 12.43 12.33
CA GLU A 289 19.32 12.03 13.59
C GLU A 289 19.80 12.86 14.79
N SER A 290 21.07 13.26 14.81
CA SER A 290 21.71 13.88 15.98
C SER A 290 21.70 15.40 15.97
N LYS A 291 21.39 16.04 14.83
CA LYS A 291 21.56 17.48 14.62
C LYS A 291 20.34 18.11 13.94
N ASN A 292 19.87 19.23 14.49
CA ASN A 292 18.76 20.00 13.91
C ASN A 292 19.18 20.80 12.66
N ASP A 293 20.46 21.13 12.56
CA ASP A 293 21.13 21.88 11.49
C ASP A 293 21.81 20.95 10.47
N ALA A 294 21.33 19.71 10.33
CA ALA A 294 21.94 18.69 9.48
C ALA A 294 22.20 19.14 8.04
N LYS A 295 21.34 20.00 7.47
CA LYS A 295 21.50 20.54 6.11
C LYS A 295 22.77 21.40 5.97
N GLU A 296 23.06 22.23 6.97
CA GLU A 296 24.27 23.07 6.99
C GLU A 296 25.51 22.22 7.23
N LEU A 297 25.42 21.23 8.13
CA LEU A 297 26.54 20.34 8.48
C LEU A 297 26.96 19.40 7.35
N LEU A 298 26.00 18.90 6.56
CA LEU A 298 26.32 18.10 5.39
C LEU A 298 27.02 18.95 4.32
N GLY A 299 26.56 20.19 4.11
CA GLY A 299 27.19 21.13 3.17
C GLY A 299 27.00 20.78 1.70
N PHE A 300 26.11 19.82 1.38
CA PHE A 300 25.74 19.42 0.02
C PHE A 300 24.25 19.07 -0.08
N GLU A 301 23.74 19.03 -1.32
CA GLU A 301 22.36 18.61 -1.59
C GLU A 301 22.26 17.08 -1.68
N LEU A 302 21.19 16.54 -1.12
CA LEU A 302 20.84 15.13 -1.27
C LEU A 302 20.12 14.91 -2.61
N PRO A 303 20.27 13.72 -3.23
CA PRO A 303 19.63 13.43 -4.50
C PRO A 303 18.10 13.52 -4.38
N LEU A 304 17.45 13.97 -5.45
CA LEU A 304 16.00 13.95 -5.55
C LEU A 304 15.49 12.51 -5.50
N THR A 305 14.46 12.30 -4.71
CA THR A 305 13.74 11.05 -4.56
C THR A 305 12.70 10.88 -5.67
N ASP A 306 12.19 9.65 -5.84
CA ASP A 306 11.26 9.29 -6.91
C ASP A 306 10.00 10.17 -6.92
N MET A 307 9.47 10.52 -5.74
CA MET A 307 8.28 11.37 -5.62
C MET A 307 8.61 12.86 -5.50
N GLY A 308 9.89 13.21 -5.33
CA GLY A 308 10.41 14.57 -5.24
C GLY A 308 9.98 15.32 -3.98
N VAL A 309 9.82 14.61 -2.86
CA VAL A 309 9.75 15.22 -1.54
C VAL A 309 11.13 15.74 -1.16
N ASP A 310 11.19 16.83 -0.37
CA ASP A 310 12.45 17.26 0.21
C ASP A 310 13.06 16.13 1.09
N PRO A 311 14.29 15.67 0.81
CA PRO A 311 14.95 14.59 1.54
C PRO A 311 14.99 14.79 3.07
N PHE A 312 15.21 16.02 3.53
CA PHE A 312 15.34 16.32 4.96
C PHE A 312 14.00 16.26 5.66
N GLU A 313 12.95 16.82 5.04
CA GLU A 313 11.58 16.74 5.58
C GLU A 313 11.05 15.30 5.59
N SER A 314 11.30 14.54 4.53
CA SER A 314 10.94 13.12 4.47
C SER A 314 11.65 12.32 5.58
N PHE A 315 12.97 12.50 5.72
CA PHE A 315 13.72 11.83 6.77
C PHE A 315 13.23 12.21 8.17
N LYS A 316 13.07 13.50 8.46
CA LYS A 316 12.61 14.01 9.77
C LYS A 316 11.25 13.44 10.17
N LYS A 317 10.38 13.14 9.19
CA LYS A 317 9.08 12.52 9.45
C LYS A 317 9.17 11.03 9.80
N TYR A 318 10.11 10.30 9.19
CA TYR A 318 10.16 8.83 9.25
C TYR A 318 11.43 8.24 9.90
N TYR A 319 12.35 9.05 10.43
CA TYR A 319 13.64 8.59 10.96
C TYR A 319 13.51 7.45 12.00
N ARG A 320 12.46 7.48 12.84
CA ARG A 320 12.20 6.47 13.88
C ARG A 320 11.92 5.07 13.32
N VAL A 321 11.42 5.01 12.09
CA VAL A 321 11.06 3.78 11.37
C VAL A 321 11.96 3.56 10.15
N PHE A 322 13.05 4.34 10.02
CA PHE A 322 13.94 4.28 8.88
C PHE A 322 14.73 2.96 8.92
N PRO A 323 14.64 2.13 7.87
CA PRO A 323 15.22 0.79 7.88
C PRO A 323 16.74 0.84 7.93
N HIS A 324 17.34 -0.12 8.62
CA HIS A 324 18.78 -0.34 8.60
C HIS A 324 19.06 -1.66 7.88
N PHE A 325 19.73 -1.57 6.73
CA PHE A 325 20.16 -2.74 5.98
C PHE A 325 21.65 -2.95 6.21
N SER A 326 21.99 -3.95 7.01
CA SER A 326 23.37 -4.34 7.27
C SER A 326 23.66 -5.75 6.76
N ARG A 327 24.90 -5.97 6.34
CA ARG A 327 25.41 -7.32 6.08
C ARG A 327 25.68 -7.98 7.43
N VAL A 328 25.13 -9.17 7.63
CA VAL A 328 25.53 -10.07 8.71
C VAL A 328 26.48 -11.08 8.10
N GLU A 329 27.72 -11.15 8.58
CA GLU A 329 28.61 -12.27 8.28
C GLU A 329 28.21 -13.42 9.22
N LEU A 330 27.72 -14.51 8.63
CA LEU A 330 27.23 -15.70 9.33
C LEU A 330 28.30 -16.79 9.36
#